data_AF-A0A497FZH6-F1
#
_entry.id   AF-A0A497FZH6-F1
#
_cell.length_a   1.000
_cell.length_b   1.000
_cell.length_c   1.000
_cell.angle_alpha   90.00
_cell.angle_beta   90.00
_cell.angle_gamma   90.00
#
_symmetry.space_group_name_H-M   'P 1'
#
loop_
_entity.id
_entity.type
_entity.pdbx_description
1 polymer ?
#
loop_
_entity_poly.entity_id
_entity_poly.type
_entity_poly.pdbx_seq_one_letter_code
_entity_poly.pdbx_strand_id
1 'polypeptide(L)'
;MNSERADRIRELYIEVDSNLYDRISALRARGITLRDILLKGLEYYEKSTHTPKVNVQYSPCGVIRPYEYCWPPCRSEENKEVFEEARCFEVYVNGRMQKFLIAYGYREAFGRNRRRIVVYRAGLRGGKPMPVVEFAGTDDYNNTKNVVSIIKKPDRKFMKVKEVMLYPEYSKIRHYIVEHATAIKRGKLGYAALRAREDDIKLILYHALTQYKWRGKY
;
A
#
# COMPACT_ATOMS: atom_id res chain seq x y z
N MET A 1 0.14 20.74 -53.03
CA MET A 1 -1.19 20.80 -52.37
C MET A 1 -1.42 19.48 -51.66
N ASN A 2 -1.34 19.48 -50.33
CA ASN A 2 -2.02 18.51 -49.46
C ASN A 2 -2.01 19.13 -48.07
N SER A 3 -3.05 19.89 -47.76
CA SER A 3 -3.23 20.47 -46.42
C SER A 3 -3.58 19.35 -45.46
N GLU A 4 -2.76 19.21 -44.42
CA GLU A 4 -3.07 18.47 -43.21
C GLU A 4 -4.46 18.84 -42.70
N ARG A 5 -5.39 17.89 -42.72
CA ARG A 5 -6.61 17.95 -41.90
C ARG A 5 -6.19 17.68 -40.46
N ALA A 6 -5.70 18.71 -39.79
CA ALA A 6 -5.68 18.74 -38.34
C ALA A 6 -7.13 18.91 -37.85
N ASP A 7 -7.69 17.84 -37.29
CA ASP A 7 -8.97 17.88 -36.59
C ASP A 7 -8.88 18.91 -35.45
N ARG A 8 -9.44 20.11 -35.72
CA ARG A 8 -9.57 21.18 -34.73
C ARG A 8 -10.62 20.76 -33.70
N ILE A 9 -10.19 20.37 -32.50
CA ILE A 9 -11.07 20.36 -31.33
C ILE A 9 -11.53 21.82 -31.13
N ARG A 10 -12.81 22.10 -31.40
CA ARG A 10 -13.30 23.49 -31.51
C ARG A 10 -13.75 24.11 -30.20
N GLU A 11 -14.17 23.36 -29.19
CA GLU A 11 -14.45 23.85 -27.84
C GLU A 11 -14.78 22.66 -26.93
N LEU A 12 -14.38 22.70 -25.67
CA LEU A 12 -14.73 21.70 -24.65
C LEU A 12 -15.41 22.43 -23.49
N TYR A 13 -16.69 22.15 -23.29
CA TYR A 13 -17.48 22.65 -22.16
C TYR A 13 -17.46 21.60 -21.05
N ILE A 14 -17.16 22.05 -19.82
CA ILE A 14 -17.10 21.17 -18.65
C ILE A 14 -17.96 21.80 -17.58
N GLU A 15 -18.96 21.06 -17.15
CA GLU A 15 -19.77 21.45 -16.00
C GLU A 15 -18.99 21.20 -14.72
N VAL A 16 -18.98 22.20 -13.85
CA VAL A 16 -18.33 22.18 -12.54
C VAL A 16 -19.29 22.73 -11.50
N ASP A 17 -19.15 22.28 -10.26
CA ASP A 17 -19.94 22.85 -9.16
C ASP A 17 -19.51 24.32 -8.88
N SER A 18 -20.40 25.07 -8.22
CA SER A 18 -20.20 26.49 -7.95
C SER A 18 -18.97 26.78 -7.10
N ASN A 19 -18.63 25.92 -6.14
CA ASN A 19 -17.45 26.08 -5.29
C ASN A 19 -16.16 25.93 -6.13
N LEU A 20 -16.12 24.94 -7.02
CA LEU A 20 -15.01 24.74 -7.92
C LEU A 20 -14.87 25.92 -8.90
N TYR A 21 -15.98 26.45 -9.40
CA TYR A 21 -16.00 27.63 -10.25
C TYR A 21 -15.40 28.87 -9.58
N ASP A 22 -15.77 29.14 -8.32
CA ASP A 22 -15.24 30.28 -7.55
C ASP A 22 -13.73 30.17 -7.34
N ARG A 23 -13.26 28.97 -7.01
CA ARG A 23 -11.82 28.69 -6.83
C ARG A 23 -11.04 28.87 -8.14
N ILE A 24 -11.61 28.46 -9.27
CA ILE A 24 -11.02 28.66 -10.59
C ILE A 24 -10.98 30.16 -10.95
N SER A 25 -12.04 30.90 -10.62
CA SER A 25 -12.13 32.34 -10.87
C SER A 25 -11.05 33.14 -10.13
N ALA A 26 -10.75 32.76 -8.88
CA ALA A 26 -9.64 33.36 -8.13
C ALA A 26 -8.26 33.09 -8.75
N LEU A 27 -8.07 31.93 -9.40
CA LEU A 27 -6.83 31.60 -10.12
C LEU A 27 -6.71 32.35 -11.44
N ARG A 28 -7.83 32.60 -12.13
CA ARG A 28 -7.88 33.43 -13.35
C ARG A 28 -7.40 34.86 -13.09
N ALA A 29 -7.73 35.44 -11.94
CA ALA A 29 -7.22 36.76 -11.53
C ALA A 29 -5.68 36.82 -11.42
N ARG A 30 -5.00 35.66 -11.37
CA ARG A 30 -3.54 35.51 -11.34
C ARG A 30 -2.95 35.10 -12.70
N GLY A 31 -3.73 35.19 -13.78
CA GLY A 31 -3.31 34.82 -15.14
C GLY A 31 -3.31 33.32 -15.43
N ILE A 32 -3.82 32.48 -14.53
CA ILE A 32 -3.92 31.03 -14.74
C ILE A 32 -5.20 30.72 -15.52
N THR A 33 -5.08 30.12 -16.69
CA THR A 33 -6.24 29.81 -17.53
C THR A 33 -6.91 28.49 -17.14
N LEU A 34 -8.18 28.33 -17.52
CA LEU A 34 -8.90 27.05 -17.40
C LEU A 34 -8.19 25.91 -18.13
N ARG A 35 -7.56 26.23 -19.28
CA ARG A 35 -6.73 25.28 -20.03
C ARG A 35 -5.51 24.84 -19.22
N ASP A 36 -4.82 25.75 -18.53
CA ASP A 36 -3.67 25.40 -17.68
C ASP A 36 -4.09 24.46 -16.54
N ILE A 37 -5.22 24.75 -15.91
CA ILE A 37 -5.80 23.91 -14.86
C ILE A 37 -6.17 22.54 -15.42
N LEU A 38 -6.79 22.49 -16.60
CA LEU A 38 -7.18 21.24 -17.24
C LEU A 38 -5.98 20.40 -17.63
N LEU A 39 -4.99 20.98 -18.30
CA LEU A 39 -3.78 20.30 -18.72
C LEU A 39 -3.00 19.82 -17.51
N LYS A 40 -2.92 20.61 -16.43
CA LYS A 40 -2.28 20.17 -15.18
C LYS A 40 -3.07 19.07 -14.48
N GLY A 41 -4.40 19.15 -14.52
CA GLY A 41 -5.30 18.11 -14.02
C GLY A 41 -5.17 16.80 -14.81
N LEU A 42 -5.05 16.89 -16.15
CA LEU A 42 -4.80 15.76 -17.04
C LEU A 42 -3.40 15.19 -16.83
N GLU A 43 -2.35 16.01 -16.74
CA GLU A 43 -1.00 15.55 -16.39
C GLU A 43 -0.98 14.84 -15.03
N TYR A 44 -1.68 15.38 -14.04
CA TYR A 44 -1.80 14.76 -12.72
C TYR A 44 -2.59 13.46 -12.80
N TYR A 45 -3.71 13.46 -13.52
CA TYR A 45 -4.55 12.29 -13.75
C TYR A 45 -3.77 11.21 -14.48
N GLU A 46 -3.10 11.52 -15.58
CA GLU A 46 -2.21 10.65 -16.32
C GLU A 46 -1.06 10.18 -15.44
N LYS A 47 -0.37 11.01 -14.67
CA LYS A 47 0.67 10.52 -13.73
C LYS A 47 0.11 9.62 -12.64
N SER A 48 -1.13 9.86 -12.21
CA SER A 48 -1.82 9.04 -11.20
C SER A 48 -2.38 7.73 -11.78
N THR A 49 -2.74 7.69 -13.07
CA THR A 49 -3.38 6.55 -13.74
C THR A 49 -2.42 5.76 -14.62
N HIS A 50 -1.44 6.42 -15.25
CA HIS A 50 -0.24 5.88 -15.86
C HIS A 50 0.74 5.42 -14.78
N THR A 51 0.27 4.46 -13.99
CA THR A 51 1.17 3.51 -13.36
C THR A 51 1.62 2.62 -14.51
N PRO A 52 2.91 2.64 -14.91
CA PRO A 52 3.40 1.63 -15.86
C PRO A 52 2.89 0.28 -15.37
N LYS A 53 2.32 -0.55 -16.25
CA LYS A 53 1.84 -1.88 -15.88
C LYS A 53 3.00 -2.62 -15.24
N VAL A 54 3.08 -2.55 -13.91
CA VAL A 54 4.11 -3.24 -13.16
C VAL A 54 3.70 -4.69 -13.26
N ASN A 55 4.41 -5.43 -14.10
CA ASN A 55 4.23 -6.87 -14.16
C ASN A 55 4.79 -7.43 -12.86
N VAL A 56 3.89 -7.84 -11.97
CA VAL A 56 4.24 -8.48 -10.71
C VAL A 56 3.95 -9.96 -10.81
N GLN A 57 5.00 -10.76 -10.80
CA GLN A 57 4.92 -12.21 -10.71
C GLN A 57 5.36 -12.66 -9.33
N TYR A 58 4.64 -13.63 -8.79
CA TYR A 58 4.89 -14.20 -7.47
C TYR A 58 5.20 -15.69 -7.64
N SER A 59 6.35 -16.14 -7.15
CA SER A 59 6.69 -17.56 -7.07
C SER A 59 7.04 -17.95 -5.63
N PRO A 60 6.51 -19.06 -5.11
CA PRO A 60 6.95 -19.59 -3.82
C PRO A 60 8.40 -20.11 -3.94
N CYS A 61 9.24 -19.83 -2.94
CA CYS A 61 10.64 -20.27 -2.89
C CYS A 61 10.98 -21.17 -1.68
N GLY A 62 9.98 -21.60 -0.92
CA GLY A 62 10.14 -22.52 0.21
C GLY A 62 9.41 -22.10 1.46
N VAL A 63 9.54 -22.92 2.51
CA VAL A 63 8.92 -22.72 3.83
C VAL A 63 9.98 -22.99 4.90
N ILE A 64 10.06 -22.12 5.91
CA ILE A 64 10.97 -22.23 7.05
C ILE A 64 10.11 -22.47 8.31
N ARG A 65 10.40 -23.54 9.07
CA ARG A 65 9.65 -23.95 10.27
C ARG A 65 10.59 -24.49 11.35
N PRO A 66 10.60 -23.93 12.57
CA PRO A 66 10.06 -22.61 12.92
C PRO A 66 10.85 -21.49 12.23
N TYR A 67 10.29 -20.28 12.15
CA TYR A 67 11.05 -19.11 11.73
C TYR A 67 11.35 -18.23 12.93
N GLU A 68 12.63 -18.03 13.21
CA GLU A 68 13.07 -17.16 14.30
C GLU A 68 13.51 -15.80 13.76
N TYR A 69 13.07 -14.74 14.44
CA TYR A 69 13.50 -13.39 14.13
C TYR A 69 13.84 -12.62 15.39
N CYS A 70 15.02 -12.00 15.42
CA CYS A 70 15.43 -11.16 16.52
C CYS A 70 15.23 -9.67 16.17
N TRP A 71 14.38 -8.96 16.92
CA TRP A 71 14.15 -7.53 16.69
C TRP A 71 15.38 -6.70 17.14
N PRO A 72 15.77 -5.65 16.39
CA PRO A 72 16.78 -4.72 16.88
C PRO A 72 16.25 -3.91 18.09
N PRO A 73 17.04 -3.75 19.18
CA PRO A 73 18.33 -4.38 19.44
C PRO A 73 18.19 -5.85 19.88
N CYS A 74 18.97 -6.74 19.27
CA CYS A 74 19.00 -8.16 19.63
C CYS A 74 20.15 -8.41 20.62
N ARG A 75 19.84 -8.70 21.89
CA ARG A 75 20.86 -8.80 22.95
C ARG A 75 21.12 -10.22 23.46
N SER A 76 20.17 -11.13 23.27
CA SER A 76 20.22 -12.52 23.74
C SER A 76 19.21 -13.38 22.99
N GLU A 77 19.32 -14.71 23.13
CA GLU A 77 18.39 -15.68 22.55
C GLU A 77 16.94 -15.50 23.03
N GLU A 78 16.75 -15.05 24.26
CA GLU A 78 15.44 -14.73 24.84
C GLU A 78 14.71 -13.58 24.12
N ASN A 79 15.43 -12.78 23.32
CA ASN A 79 14.84 -11.71 22.52
C ASN A 79 14.36 -12.17 21.13
N LYS A 80 14.59 -13.45 20.78
CA LYS A 80 14.10 -13.99 19.52
C LYS A 80 12.60 -14.21 19.62
N GLU A 81 11.89 -13.67 18.63
CA GLU A 81 10.52 -14.05 18.41
C GLU A 81 10.47 -15.30 17.53
N VAL A 82 9.68 -16.28 17.96
CA VAL A 82 9.46 -17.53 17.24
C VAL A 82 8.13 -17.47 16.52
N PHE A 83 8.17 -17.61 15.20
CA PHE A 83 7.02 -17.76 14.33
C PHE A 83 6.83 -19.23 13.99
N GLU A 84 5.58 -19.65 13.82
CA GLU A 84 5.20 -21.02 13.44
C GLU A 84 5.87 -21.41 12.12
N GLU A 85 5.82 -20.50 11.15
CA GLU A 85 6.45 -20.65 9.86
C GLU A 85 6.75 -19.31 9.21
N ALA A 86 7.67 -19.30 8.25
CA ALA A 86 7.79 -18.25 7.25
C ALA A 86 7.76 -18.83 5.84
N ARG A 87 6.88 -18.30 4.99
CA ARG A 87 6.77 -18.67 3.57
C ARG A 87 7.58 -17.70 2.71
N CYS A 88 8.44 -18.24 1.87
CA CYS A 88 9.30 -17.49 0.97
C CYS A 88 8.59 -17.22 -0.35
N PHE A 89 8.69 -15.97 -0.83
CA PHE A 89 8.19 -15.57 -2.14
C PHE A 89 9.23 -14.73 -2.90
N GLU A 90 9.44 -15.07 -4.17
CA GLU A 90 10.15 -14.21 -5.12
C GLU A 90 9.12 -13.38 -5.89
N VAL A 91 9.41 -12.09 -5.96
CA VAL A 91 8.53 -11.07 -6.49
C VAL A 91 9.29 -10.31 -7.55
N TYR A 92 8.89 -10.46 -8.80
CA TYR A 92 9.51 -9.78 -9.93
C TYR A 92 8.76 -8.48 -10.18
N VAL A 93 9.48 -7.35 -10.12
CA VAL A 93 8.94 -6.01 -10.39
C VAL A 93 9.73 -5.44 -11.57
N ASN A 94 9.09 -5.33 -12.74
CA ASN A 94 9.75 -4.89 -13.98
C ASN A 94 11.03 -5.69 -14.27
N GLY A 95 10.97 -7.02 -14.11
CA GLY A 95 12.10 -7.93 -14.30
C GLY A 95 13.12 -7.97 -13.15
N ARG A 96 13.02 -7.08 -12.16
CA ARG A 96 13.90 -7.10 -10.97
C ARG A 96 13.30 -7.97 -9.87
N MET A 97 14.01 -9.02 -9.50
CA MET A 97 13.60 -9.93 -8.43
C MET A 97 13.79 -9.28 -7.04
N GLN A 98 12.79 -9.44 -6.19
CA GLN A 98 12.81 -9.13 -4.77
C GLN A 98 12.38 -10.38 -4.01
N LYS A 99 12.95 -10.62 -2.83
CA LYS A 99 12.58 -11.75 -1.99
C LYS A 99 11.85 -11.28 -0.74
N PHE A 100 10.71 -11.88 -0.45
CA PHE A 100 9.92 -11.62 0.74
C PHE A 100 9.71 -12.90 1.54
N LEU A 101 9.66 -12.76 2.87
CA LEU A 101 9.24 -13.79 3.80
C LEU A 101 7.95 -13.34 4.47
N ILE A 102 6.91 -14.16 4.44
CA ILE A 102 5.68 -13.94 5.19
C ILE A 102 5.73 -14.86 6.40
N ALA A 103 6.03 -14.30 7.56
CA ALA A 103 6.09 -15.04 8.83
C ALA A 103 4.75 -15.00 9.55
N TYR A 104 4.34 -16.13 10.09
CA TYR A 104 3.05 -16.35 10.73
C TYR A 104 3.26 -16.73 12.19
N GLY A 105 2.58 -16.03 13.09
CA GLY A 105 2.66 -16.29 14.53
C GLY A 105 1.50 -15.67 15.27
N TYR A 106 1.67 -15.48 16.56
CA TYR A 106 0.67 -14.91 17.44
C TYR A 106 1.34 -13.93 18.41
N ARG A 107 0.64 -12.85 18.76
CA ARG A 107 1.08 -11.95 19.83
C ARG A 107 -0.10 -11.33 20.57
N GLU A 108 0.13 -10.93 21.80
CA GLU A 108 -0.80 -10.06 22.51
C GLU A 108 -0.83 -8.65 21.86
N ALA A 109 -2.00 -8.24 21.39
CA ALA A 109 -2.21 -6.92 20.80
C ALA A 109 -3.67 -6.48 20.98
N PHE A 110 -3.85 -5.23 21.40
CA PHE A 110 -5.18 -4.65 21.66
C PHE A 110 -6.00 -5.46 22.68
N GLY A 111 -5.33 -5.97 23.72
CA GLY A 111 -5.95 -6.66 24.86
C GLY A 111 -6.33 -8.13 24.63
N ARG A 112 -5.78 -8.78 23.60
CA ARG A 112 -5.97 -10.23 23.36
C ARG A 112 -4.85 -10.80 22.51
N ASN A 113 -4.67 -12.12 22.55
CA ASN A 113 -3.78 -12.81 21.63
C ASN A 113 -4.38 -12.82 20.21
N ARG A 114 -3.62 -12.36 19.21
CA ARG A 114 -4.08 -12.22 17.82
C ARG A 114 -3.11 -12.88 16.86
N ARG A 115 -3.64 -13.40 15.75
CA ARG A 115 -2.82 -13.77 14.59
C ARG A 115 -1.92 -12.60 14.23
N ARG A 116 -0.64 -12.87 14.08
CA ARG A 116 0.37 -11.92 13.64
C ARG A 116 0.95 -12.40 12.32
N ILE A 117 0.99 -11.52 11.34
CA ILE A 117 1.71 -11.76 10.09
C ILE A 117 2.72 -10.65 9.91
N VAL A 118 4.00 -11.00 9.79
CA VAL A 118 5.06 -10.03 9.50
C VAL A 118 5.64 -10.35 8.14
N VAL A 119 5.65 -9.35 7.26
CA VAL A 119 6.28 -9.48 5.94
C VAL A 119 7.65 -8.85 6.00
N TYR A 120 8.68 -9.65 5.76
CA TYR A 120 10.07 -9.22 5.71
C TYR A 120 10.55 -9.14 4.26
N ARG A 121 11.37 -8.14 3.94
CA ARG A 121 12.17 -8.11 2.71
C ARG A 121 13.51 -8.76 3.01
N ALA A 122 13.79 -9.88 2.35
CA ALA A 122 15.06 -10.58 2.45
C ALA A 122 16.05 -10.06 1.41
N GLY A 123 17.33 -9.96 1.81
CA GLY A 123 18.42 -9.66 0.87
C GLY A 123 18.67 -10.83 -0.07
N LEU A 124 18.95 -10.55 -1.35
CA LEU A 124 19.24 -11.60 -2.34
C LEU A 124 20.60 -12.28 -2.09
N ARG A 125 21.51 -11.57 -1.43
CA ARG A 125 22.87 -12.02 -1.08
C ARG A 125 22.96 -12.47 0.38
N GLY A 126 21.82 -12.78 1.01
CA GLY A 126 21.72 -13.01 2.45
C GLY A 126 21.65 -11.70 3.26
N GLY A 127 21.88 -11.83 4.57
CA GLY A 127 21.73 -10.74 5.55
C GLY A 127 20.39 -10.78 6.29
N LYS A 128 20.28 -9.93 7.31
CA LYS A 128 19.10 -9.89 8.19
C LYS A 128 17.86 -9.38 7.42
N PRO A 129 16.76 -10.16 7.36
CA PRO A 129 15.53 -9.70 6.72
C PRO A 129 14.99 -8.43 7.38
N MET A 130 14.49 -7.49 6.59
CA MET A 130 13.97 -6.22 7.10
C MET A 130 12.44 -6.28 7.21
N PRO A 131 11.83 -6.02 8.37
CA PRO A 131 10.38 -6.01 8.52
C PRO A 131 9.78 -4.83 7.75
N VAL A 132 8.81 -5.11 6.90
CA VAL A 132 8.18 -4.13 6.02
C VAL A 132 6.80 -3.79 6.54
N VAL A 133 5.92 -4.78 6.63
CA VAL A 133 4.56 -4.59 7.12
C VAL A 133 4.23 -5.64 8.15
N GLU A 134 3.30 -5.28 9.01
CA GLU A 134 2.76 -6.16 10.01
C GLU A 134 1.24 -6.13 9.94
N PHE A 135 0.63 -7.30 9.97
CA PHE A 135 -0.81 -7.48 10.08
C PHE A 135 -1.17 -8.10 11.42
N ALA A 136 -2.33 -7.70 11.95
CA ALA A 136 -2.95 -8.28 13.11
C ALA A 136 -4.31 -8.89 12.73
N GLY A 137 -4.64 -10.05 13.29
CA GLY A 137 -5.95 -10.69 13.13
C GLY A 137 -7.08 -9.76 13.60
N THR A 138 -8.12 -9.63 12.76
CA THR A 138 -9.32 -8.86 13.07
C THR A 138 -10.11 -9.47 14.22
N ASP A 139 -11.09 -8.71 14.73
CA ASP A 139 -11.91 -9.14 15.86
C ASP A 139 -12.59 -10.50 15.68
N ASP A 140 -12.99 -10.79 14.45
CA ASP A 140 -13.66 -11.99 13.96
C ASP A 140 -12.72 -12.99 13.25
N TYR A 141 -11.39 -12.86 13.43
CA TYR A 141 -10.38 -13.66 12.71
C TYR A 141 -10.65 -15.17 12.73
N ASN A 142 -11.14 -15.73 13.83
CA ASN A 142 -11.39 -17.17 13.91
C ASN A 142 -12.41 -17.66 12.86
N ASN A 143 -13.34 -16.79 12.45
CA ASN A 143 -14.38 -17.08 11.47
C ASN A 143 -13.96 -16.67 10.05
N THR A 144 -13.28 -15.53 9.92
CA THR A 144 -13.03 -14.92 8.61
C THR A 144 -11.61 -15.10 8.09
N LYS A 145 -10.67 -15.45 8.98
CA LYS A 145 -9.22 -15.45 8.74
C LYS A 145 -8.69 -14.10 8.24
N ASN A 146 -9.41 -13.02 8.49
CA ASN A 146 -9.02 -11.68 8.08
C ASN A 146 -7.95 -11.11 9.01
N VAL A 147 -7.00 -10.44 8.40
CA VAL A 147 -5.95 -9.68 9.07
C VAL A 147 -5.95 -8.25 8.54
N VAL A 148 -5.52 -7.31 9.37
CA VAL A 148 -5.40 -5.89 9.00
C VAL A 148 -4.02 -5.32 9.26
N SER A 149 -3.54 -4.50 8.34
CA SER A 149 -2.30 -3.73 8.49
C SER A 149 -2.57 -2.25 8.29
N ILE A 150 -2.21 -1.43 9.27
CA ILE A 150 -2.35 0.02 9.14
C ILE A 150 -1.46 0.56 8.02
N ILE A 151 -2.03 1.42 7.19
CA ILE A 151 -1.31 2.00 6.05
C ILE A 151 -0.53 3.22 6.54
N LYS A 152 0.77 3.22 6.29
CA LYS A 152 1.63 4.40 6.48
C LYS A 152 1.81 5.13 5.15
N LYS A 153 1.82 6.46 5.20
CA LYS A 153 2.16 7.35 4.09
C LYS A 153 3.68 7.31 3.80
N PRO A 154 4.14 7.90 2.68
CA PRO A 154 5.57 8.05 2.39
C PRO A 154 6.35 8.77 3.50
N ASP A 155 5.74 9.73 4.17
CA ASP A 155 6.32 10.43 5.34
C ASP A 155 6.32 9.59 6.64
N ARG A 156 5.95 8.30 6.54
CA ARG A 156 5.83 7.32 7.63
C ARG A 156 4.72 7.59 8.64
N LYS A 157 3.96 8.68 8.51
CA LYS A 157 2.76 8.91 9.34
C LYS A 157 1.64 7.97 8.93
N PHE A 158 0.72 7.70 9.84
CA PHE A 158 -0.46 6.90 9.50
C PHE A 158 -1.35 7.64 8.50
N MET A 159 -1.88 6.90 7.53
CA MET A 159 -2.79 7.42 6.50
C MET A 159 -4.21 7.52 7.07
N LYS A 160 -4.87 8.66 6.90
CA LYS A 160 -6.29 8.79 7.24
C LYS A 160 -7.16 8.15 6.16
N VAL A 161 -8.34 7.64 6.52
CA VAL A 161 -9.27 6.99 5.56
C VAL A 161 -9.59 7.91 4.38
N LYS A 162 -9.86 9.20 4.65
CA LYS A 162 -10.16 10.21 3.62
C LYS A 162 -8.99 10.52 2.66
N GLU A 163 -7.76 10.16 3.03
CA GLU A 163 -6.57 10.44 2.23
C GLU A 163 -6.28 9.32 1.21
N VAL A 164 -6.88 8.14 1.36
CA VAL A 164 -6.58 6.93 0.55
C VAL A 164 -6.72 7.19 -0.94
N MET A 165 -7.75 7.94 -1.36
CA MET A 165 -8.01 8.25 -2.76
C MET A 165 -6.91 9.09 -3.44
N LEU A 166 -6.06 9.76 -2.65
CA LEU A 166 -4.94 10.55 -3.15
C LEU A 166 -3.71 9.69 -3.49
N TYR A 167 -3.74 8.38 -3.18
CA TYR A 167 -2.63 7.46 -3.41
C TYR A 167 -3.04 6.37 -4.41
N PRO A 168 -2.57 6.43 -5.66
CA PRO A 168 -2.99 5.52 -6.73
C PRO A 168 -2.82 4.04 -6.39
N GLU A 169 -1.76 3.68 -5.65
CA GLU A 169 -1.52 2.30 -5.23
C GLU A 169 -2.67 1.75 -4.38
N TYR A 170 -3.22 2.52 -3.45
CA TYR A 170 -4.33 2.05 -2.62
C TYR A 170 -5.71 2.35 -3.22
N SER A 171 -5.84 3.37 -4.06
CA SER A 171 -7.09 3.69 -4.76
C SER A 171 -7.60 2.51 -5.59
N LYS A 172 -6.70 1.77 -6.25
CA LYS A 172 -7.02 0.57 -7.05
C LYS A 172 -7.56 -0.61 -6.24
N ILE A 173 -7.26 -0.65 -4.95
CA ILE A 173 -7.65 -1.71 -4.03
C ILE A 173 -8.54 -1.18 -2.90
N ARG A 174 -9.23 -0.05 -3.14
CA ARG A 174 -10.02 0.68 -2.11
C ARG A 174 -11.04 -0.19 -1.38
N HIS A 175 -11.58 -1.21 -2.03
CA HIS A 175 -12.56 -2.14 -1.45
C HIS A 175 -11.97 -3.07 -0.38
N TYR A 176 -10.65 -3.21 -0.32
CA TYR A 176 -9.93 -3.87 0.76
C TYR A 176 -9.52 -2.92 1.88
N ILE A 177 -9.76 -1.61 1.73
CA ILE A 177 -9.37 -0.60 2.72
C ILE A 177 -10.52 -0.36 3.67
N VAL A 178 -10.22 -0.49 4.96
CA VAL A 178 -11.18 -0.28 6.05
C VAL A 178 -10.62 0.73 7.04
N GLU A 179 -11.47 1.27 7.90
CA GLU A 179 -10.99 1.98 9.07
C GLU A 179 -10.42 0.97 10.07
N HIS A 180 -9.22 1.23 10.61
CA HIS A 180 -8.53 0.28 11.46
C HIS A 180 -9.33 -0.06 12.74
N ALA A 181 -10.04 0.92 13.31
CA ALA A 181 -10.90 0.72 14.48
C ALA A 181 -12.17 -0.11 14.20
N THR A 182 -12.63 -0.22 12.95
CA THR A 182 -13.80 -1.06 12.62
C THR A 182 -13.45 -2.53 12.50
N ALA A 183 -12.16 -2.85 12.31
CA ALA A 183 -11.67 -4.22 12.20
C ALA A 183 -11.06 -4.77 13.50
N ILE A 184 -10.61 -3.88 14.38
CA ILE A 184 -9.98 -4.20 15.67
C ILE A 184 -10.53 -3.26 16.75
N LYS A 185 -11.19 -3.81 17.77
CA LYS A 185 -11.59 -3.07 18.97
C LYS A 185 -10.35 -2.47 19.63
N ARG A 186 -10.43 -1.18 20.01
CA ARG A 186 -9.30 -0.35 20.46
C ARG A 186 -8.26 -0.05 19.37
N GLY A 187 -8.59 -0.30 18.11
CA GLY A 187 -7.81 0.15 16.97
C GLY A 187 -7.83 1.68 16.84
N LYS A 188 -6.86 2.23 16.09
CA LYS A 188 -6.76 3.65 15.77
C LYS A 188 -7.94 4.16 14.91
N LEU A 189 -8.75 5.05 15.49
CA LEU A 189 -9.86 5.75 14.83
C LEU A 189 -9.37 6.73 13.76
N GLY A 190 -10.08 6.81 12.63
CA GLY A 190 -9.84 7.70 11.50
C GLY A 190 -8.72 7.25 10.55
N TYR A 191 -8.03 6.14 10.84
CA TYR A 191 -6.88 5.68 10.07
C TYR A 191 -7.20 4.47 9.19
N ALA A 192 -6.65 4.50 7.97
CA ALA A 192 -6.83 3.46 6.98
C ALA A 192 -5.97 2.24 7.31
N ALA A 193 -6.58 1.05 7.17
CA ALA A 193 -5.89 -0.22 7.20
C ALA A 193 -6.29 -1.05 5.98
N LEU A 194 -5.33 -1.81 5.47
CA LEU A 194 -5.61 -2.83 4.47
C LEU A 194 -6.12 -4.08 5.18
N ARG A 195 -7.30 -4.56 4.79
CA ARG A 195 -7.87 -5.85 5.19
C ARG A 195 -7.62 -6.88 4.11
N ALA A 196 -6.97 -7.98 4.48
CA ALA A 196 -6.74 -9.13 3.63
C ALA A 196 -7.10 -10.41 4.40
N ARG A 197 -7.47 -11.48 3.70
CA ARG A 197 -7.42 -12.80 4.32
C ARG A 197 -5.97 -13.23 4.46
N GLU A 198 -5.65 -14.05 5.47
CA GLU A 198 -4.27 -14.50 5.69
C GLU A 198 -3.69 -15.33 4.54
N ASP A 199 -4.56 -15.95 3.73
CA ASP A 199 -4.21 -16.74 2.54
C ASP A 199 -4.16 -15.90 1.24
N ASP A 200 -4.54 -14.62 1.28
CA ASP A 200 -4.41 -13.71 0.14
C ASP A 200 -2.98 -13.16 0.03
N ILE A 201 -2.07 -14.05 -0.36
CA ILE A 201 -0.64 -13.78 -0.50
C ILE A 201 -0.39 -12.62 -1.47
N LYS A 202 -1.17 -12.53 -2.55
CA LYS A 202 -0.99 -11.48 -3.56
C LYS A 202 -1.26 -10.10 -2.95
N LEU A 203 -2.36 -9.95 -2.21
CA LEU A 203 -2.70 -8.68 -1.55
C LEU A 203 -1.73 -8.32 -0.42
N ILE A 204 -1.29 -9.32 0.37
CA ILE A 204 -0.29 -9.14 1.42
C ILE A 204 1.04 -8.63 0.83
N LEU A 205 1.53 -9.27 -0.24
CA LEU A 205 2.77 -8.86 -0.90
C LEU A 205 2.61 -7.53 -1.65
N TYR A 206 1.44 -7.24 -2.22
CA TYR A 206 1.14 -5.94 -2.81
C TYR A 206 1.32 -4.80 -1.80
N HIS A 207 0.76 -4.98 -0.59
CA HIS A 207 0.93 -4.03 0.52
C HIS A 207 2.39 -3.86 0.92
N ALA A 208 3.10 -4.97 1.09
CA ALA A 208 4.50 -4.97 1.47
C ALA A 208 5.37 -4.24 0.43
N LEU A 209 5.20 -4.55 -0.86
CA LEU A 209 5.91 -3.87 -1.95
C LEU A 209 5.65 -2.36 -1.94
N THR A 210 4.38 -1.96 -1.78
CA THR A 210 3.98 -0.55 -1.76
C THR A 210 4.62 0.19 -0.58
N GLN A 211 4.51 -0.38 0.62
CA GLN A 211 5.11 0.18 1.84
C GLN A 211 6.64 0.18 1.80
N TYR A 212 7.26 -0.82 1.18
CA TYR A 212 8.71 -0.86 0.98
C TYR A 212 9.16 0.25 0.03
N LYS A 213 8.49 0.40 -1.13
CA LYS A 213 8.76 1.45 -2.11
C LYS A 213 8.67 2.84 -1.47
N TRP A 214 7.65 3.09 -0.64
CA TRP A 214 7.46 4.38 0.04
C TRP A 214 8.48 4.68 1.15
N ARG A 215 9.15 3.66 1.69
CA ARG A 215 10.21 3.83 2.71
C ARG A 215 11.59 4.04 2.12
N GLY A 216 11.79 3.61 0.86
CA GLY A 216 13.03 3.81 0.13
C GLY A 216 13.10 5.21 -0.47
N LYS A 217 14.26 5.87 -0.30
CA LYS A 217 14.74 6.84 -1.28
C LYS A 217 15.03 6.05 -2.57
N TYR A 218 14.05 5.94 -3.47
CA TYR A 218 14.32 5.65 -4.88
C TYR A 218 14.20 6.96 -5.64
#